data_AF-A0A6A4X574-F1
#
_entry.id   AF-A0A6A4X574-F1
#
_cell.length_a   1.000
_cell.length_b   1.000
_cell.length_c   1.000
_cell.angle_alpha   90.00
_cell.angle_beta   90.00
_cell.angle_gamma   90.00
#
_symmetry.space_group_name_H-M   'P 1'
#
loop_
_entity.id
_entity.type
_entity.pdbx_description
1 polymer ?
#
loop_
_entity_poly.entity_id
_entity_poly.type
_entity_poly.pdbx_seq_one_letter_code
_entity_poly.pdbx_strand_id
1 'polypeptide(L)'
;MKGSFPLRFKGFHFVFEPRVFYWAFAAVKPFLSKKLADRLYFHGSNLKSLHAHFPRDSLPAQLGGSAPGYGGEELARQLLDSEHYFAEHNRYGYTADSGGVAEPPAACRPRYYPGAFCMQSGDEDD
;
A
#
# COMPACT_ATOMS: atom_id res chain seq x y z
N MET A 1 -11.28 13.10 5.29
CA MET A 1 -10.75 11.77 4.89
C MET A 1 -10.53 10.87 6.11
N LYS A 2 -11.59 10.40 6.77
CA LYS A 2 -11.51 9.33 7.78
C LYS A 2 -12.59 8.31 7.41
N GLY A 3 -12.19 7.06 7.16
CA GLY A 3 -13.13 5.94 6.94
C GLY A 3 -13.27 5.40 5.51
N SER A 4 -12.60 5.98 4.51
CA SER A 4 -12.77 5.56 3.10
C SER A 4 -11.74 4.56 2.59
N PHE A 5 -10.61 4.37 3.30
CA PHE A 5 -9.56 3.43 2.89
C PHE A 5 -9.48 2.27 3.90
N PRO A 6 -9.60 1.01 3.45
CA PRO A 6 -9.48 -0.18 4.32
C PRO A 6 -8.03 -0.46 4.77
N LEU A 7 -7.10 0.44 4.47
CA LEU A 7 -5.68 0.34 4.80
C LEU A 7 -5.36 0.95 6.17
N ARG A 8 -4.64 0.18 7.01
CA ARG A 8 -4.16 0.64 8.32
C ARG A 8 -2.72 1.13 8.22
N PHE A 9 -2.53 2.43 8.04
CA PHE A 9 -1.19 3.04 8.03
C PHE A 9 -0.44 2.82 9.35
N LYS A 10 0.69 2.12 9.33
CA LYS A 10 1.51 1.84 10.52
C LYS A 10 2.35 3.04 10.93
N GLY A 11 2.92 3.75 9.96
CA GLY A 11 3.77 4.92 10.14
C GLY A 11 4.04 5.60 8.80
N PHE A 12 4.32 6.89 8.83
CA PHE A 12 4.75 7.69 7.70
C PHE A 12 6.13 8.24 8.04
N HIS A 13 7.13 7.90 7.22
CA HIS A 13 8.53 8.24 7.48
C HIS A 13 9.01 9.22 6.42
N PHE A 14 9.34 10.43 6.85
CA PHE A 14 9.91 11.46 5.99
C PHE A 14 11.42 11.48 6.18
N VAL A 15 12.15 11.40 5.05
CA VAL A 15 13.60 11.44 4.98
C VAL A 15 14.02 12.57 4.07
N PHE A 16 15.19 13.15 4.33
CA PHE A 16 15.72 14.30 3.59
C PHE A 16 14.75 15.49 3.53
N GLU A 17 13.93 15.68 4.56
CA GLU A 17 12.94 16.75 4.54
C GLU A 17 13.60 18.14 4.64
N PRO A 18 13.21 19.10 3.77
CA PRO A 18 13.69 20.46 3.87
C PRO A 18 13.03 21.19 5.04
N ARG A 19 13.71 22.19 5.62
CA ARG A 19 13.20 22.97 6.78
C ARG A 19 11.81 23.58 6.56
N VAL A 20 11.44 23.89 5.32
CA VAL A 20 10.12 24.41 4.94
C VAL A 20 8.99 23.44 5.30
N PHE A 21 9.27 22.13 5.30
CA PHE A 21 8.30 21.08 5.61
C PHE A 21 7.70 21.25 7.02
N TYR A 22 8.48 21.71 8.01
CA TYR A 22 7.97 21.91 9.37
C TYR A 22 6.86 22.97 9.43
N TRP A 23 6.96 24.03 8.64
CA TRP A 23 5.94 25.08 8.57
C TRP A 23 4.68 24.58 7.88
N ALA A 24 4.82 23.86 6.77
CA ALA A 24 3.69 23.22 6.09
C ALA A 24 3.01 22.19 7.01
N PHE A 25 3.79 21.40 7.73
CA PHE A 25 3.26 20.44 8.69
C PHE A 25 2.51 21.13 9.84
N ALA A 26 3.03 22.24 10.37
CA ALA A 26 2.34 23.02 11.40
C ALA A 26 0.97 23.52 10.94
N ALA A 27 0.85 23.93 9.66
CA ALA A 27 -0.42 24.34 9.07
C ALA A 27 -1.40 23.17 8.87
N VAL A 28 -0.91 21.97 8.53
CA VAL A 28 -1.75 20.78 8.29
C VAL A 28 -2.08 20.01 9.58
N LYS A 29 -1.23 20.11 10.62
CA LYS A 29 -1.39 19.49 11.94
C LYS A 29 -2.79 19.59 12.55
N PRO A 30 -3.50 20.73 12.55
CA PRO A 30 -4.86 20.81 13.11
C PRO A 30 -5.89 19.92 12.39
N PHE A 31 -5.66 19.54 11.12
CA PHE A 31 -6.56 18.66 10.37
C PHE A 31 -6.26 17.17 10.58
N LEU A 32 -5.09 16.85 11.13
CA LEU A 32 -4.64 15.49 11.40
C LEU A 32 -5.19 15.02 12.75
N SER A 33 -5.75 13.81 12.82
CA SER A 33 -6.09 13.21 14.11
C SER A 33 -4.82 12.95 14.93
N LYS A 34 -4.90 13.03 16.26
CA LYS A 34 -3.79 12.68 17.18
C LYS A 34 -3.13 11.34 16.82
N LYS A 35 -3.94 10.31 16.53
CA LYS A 35 -3.49 8.98 16.11
C LYS A 35 -2.67 8.95 14.81
N LEU A 36 -2.95 9.87 13.88
CA LEU A 36 -2.20 10.02 12.64
C LEU A 36 -0.94 10.86 12.87
N ALA A 37 -1.04 11.93 13.66
CA ALA A 37 0.10 12.75 14.06
C ALA A 37 1.18 11.94 14.80
N ASP A 38 0.77 11.03 15.70
CA ASP A 38 1.68 10.15 16.45
C ASP A 38 2.39 9.10 15.57
N ARG A 39 1.95 8.94 14.31
CA ARG A 39 2.50 8.00 13.32
C ARG A 39 3.40 8.67 12.29
N LEU A 40 3.61 9.99 12.38
CA LEU A 40 4.50 10.74 11.49
C LEU A 40 5.89 10.80 12.12
N TYR A 41 6.89 10.29 11.41
CA TYR A 41 8.29 10.28 11.82
C TYR A 41 9.12 11.12 10.85
N PHE A 42 9.92 12.03 11.40
CA PHE A 42 10.82 12.91 10.64
C PHE A 42 12.26 12.52 10.95
N HIS A 43 13.01 12.12 9.93
CA HIS A 43 14.37 11.57 10.08
C HIS A 43 15.48 12.55 9.67
N GLY A 44 15.15 13.62 8.93
CA GLY A 44 16.11 14.59 8.43
C GLY A 44 17.13 13.94 7.50
N SER A 45 18.39 14.31 7.69
CA SER A 45 19.54 13.69 7.02
C SER A 45 20.05 12.42 7.73
N ASN A 46 19.45 12.02 8.85
CA ASN A 46 19.96 10.93 9.67
C ASN A 46 19.26 9.59 9.39
N LEU A 47 19.81 8.85 8.42
CA LEU A 47 19.33 7.51 8.04
C LEU A 47 19.43 6.46 9.16
N LYS A 48 20.23 6.68 10.22
CA LYS A 48 20.29 5.74 11.35
C LYS A 48 18.95 5.61 12.05
N SER A 49 18.21 6.72 12.17
CA SER A 49 16.87 6.73 12.77
C SER A 49 15.84 5.98 11.91
N LEU A 50 16.01 5.98 10.58
CA LEU A 50 15.18 5.19 9.67
C LEU A 50 15.44 3.69 9.84
N HIS A 51 16.71 3.28 9.95
CA HIS A 51 17.08 1.88 10.14
C HIS A 51 16.64 1.27 11.48
N ALA A 52 16.25 2.10 12.46
CA ALA A 52 15.62 1.61 13.69
C ALA A 52 14.20 1.09 13.44
N HIS A 53 13.54 1.55 12.38
CA HIS A 53 12.19 1.13 11.99
C HIS A 53 12.18 0.09 10.87
N PHE A 54 13.19 0.10 10.00
CA PHE A 54 13.27 -0.78 8.83
C PHE A 54 14.63 -1.49 8.76
N PRO A 55 14.65 -2.81 8.53
CA PRO A 55 15.91 -3.52 8.32
C PRO A 55 16.60 -3.01 7.04
N ARG A 56 17.94 -3.07 7.03
CA ARG A 56 18.75 -2.61 5.90
C ARG A 56 18.46 -3.37 4.62
N ASP A 57 18.15 -4.67 4.74
CA ASP A 57 17.97 -5.54 3.58
C ASP A 57 16.64 -5.32 2.85
N SER A 58 15.69 -4.62 3.47
CA SER A 58 14.42 -4.26 2.82
C SER A 58 14.46 -2.89 2.14
N LEU A 59 15.48 -2.07 2.44
CA LEU A 59 15.59 -0.72 1.91
C LEU A 59 16.55 -0.68 0.72
N PRO A 60 16.26 0.11 -0.31
CA PRO A 60 17.15 0.28 -1.44
C PRO A 60 18.45 0.99 -1.02
N ALA A 61 19.51 0.77 -1.79
CA ALA A 61 20.83 1.36 -1.54
C ALA A 61 20.82 2.89 -1.40
N GLN A 62 19.94 3.60 -2.12
CA GLN A 62 19.81 5.07 -2.01
C GLN A 62 19.37 5.55 -0.62
N LEU A 63 18.72 4.69 0.17
CA LEU A 63 18.28 4.98 1.54
C LEU A 63 19.19 4.33 2.60
N GLY A 64 20.40 3.91 2.22
CA GLY A 64 21.38 3.28 3.13
C GLY A 64 21.12 1.80 3.41
N GLY A 65 20.27 1.13 2.61
CA GLY A 65 20.02 -0.30 2.70
C GLY A 65 20.88 -1.13 1.73
N SER A 66 20.58 -2.44 1.68
CA SER A 66 21.28 -3.44 0.85
C SER A 66 20.43 -3.94 -0.32
N ALA A 67 19.15 -3.55 -0.38
CA ALA A 67 18.23 -4.01 -1.41
C ALA A 67 18.58 -3.39 -2.78
N PRO A 68 18.24 -4.07 -3.90
CA PRO A 68 18.40 -3.49 -5.22
C PRO A 68 17.69 -2.14 -5.32
N GLY A 69 18.29 -1.23 -6.07
CA GLY A 69 17.71 0.09 -6.32
C GLY A 69 16.34 -0.05 -6.97
N TYR A 70 15.36 0.65 -6.43
CA TYR A 70 14.00 0.68 -6.97
C TYR A 70 13.83 1.90 -7.86
N GLY A 71 13.46 1.70 -9.12
CA GLY A 71 13.19 2.76 -10.09
C GLY A 71 11.70 3.03 -10.20
N GLY A 72 11.31 4.30 -10.35
CA GLY A 72 9.91 4.68 -10.59
C GLY A 72 9.35 4.10 -11.91
N GLU A 73 10.20 3.87 -12.89
CA GLU A 73 9.82 3.27 -14.18
C GLU A 73 9.41 1.80 -14.03
N GLU A 74 10.13 1.02 -13.22
CA GLU A 74 9.78 -0.37 -12.95
C GLU A 74 8.44 -0.47 -12.22
N LEU A 75 8.19 0.41 -11.25
CA LEU A 75 6.88 0.52 -10.60
C LEU A 75 5.77 0.82 -11.61
N ALA A 76 5.98 1.82 -12.47
CA ALA A 76 5.01 2.24 -13.45
C ALA A 76 4.70 1.09 -14.42
N ARG A 77 5.73 0.40 -14.91
CA ARG A 77 5.59 -0.76 -15.77
C ARG A 77 4.80 -1.88 -15.10
N GLN A 78 5.14 -2.25 -13.86
CA GLN A 78 4.41 -3.27 -13.11
C GLN A 78 2.94 -2.89 -12.87
N LEU A 79 2.68 -1.61 -12.58
CA LEU A 79 1.32 -1.12 -12.36
C LEU A 79 0.48 -1.16 -13.64
N LEU A 80 1.08 -0.77 -14.78
CA LEU A 80 0.43 -0.79 -16.09
C LEU A 80 0.22 -2.22 -16.60
N ASP A 81 1.21 -3.11 -16.44
CA ASP A 81 1.08 -4.54 -16.81
C ASP A 81 -0.02 -5.24 -15.97
N SER A 82 -0.36 -4.69 -14.79
CA SER A 82 -1.42 -5.20 -13.91
C SER A 82 -2.82 -4.67 -14.23
N GLU A 83 -3.01 -3.96 -15.36
CA GLU A 83 -4.31 -3.36 -15.73
C GLU A 83 -5.45 -4.38 -15.74
N HIS A 84 -5.21 -5.58 -16.27
CA HIS A 84 -6.21 -6.66 -16.29
C HIS A 84 -6.70 -7.04 -14.88
N TYR A 85 -5.77 -7.16 -13.92
CA TYR A 85 -6.10 -7.44 -12.52
C TYR A 85 -6.99 -6.34 -11.93
N PHE A 86 -6.67 -5.07 -12.18
CA PHE A 86 -7.50 -3.96 -11.70
C PHE A 86 -8.86 -3.91 -12.41
N ALA A 87 -8.91 -4.19 -13.71
CA ALA A 87 -10.14 -4.24 -14.48
C ALA A 87 -11.10 -5.30 -13.93
N GLU A 88 -10.61 -6.48 -13.57
CA GLU A 88 -11.41 -7.53 -12.91
C GLU A 88 -11.86 -7.12 -11.51
N HIS A 89 -10.95 -6.59 -10.68
CA HIS A 89 -11.28 -6.20 -9.31
C HIS A 89 -12.27 -5.02 -9.25
N ASN A 90 -12.23 -4.12 -10.22
CA ASN A 90 -13.17 -3.02 -10.35
C ASN A 90 -14.59 -3.47 -10.75
N ARG A 91 -14.78 -4.73 -11.20
CA ARG A 91 -16.13 -5.28 -11.47
C ARG A 91 -16.90 -5.55 -10.17
N TYR A 92 -16.21 -5.67 -9.04
CA TYR A 92 -16.81 -5.94 -7.74
C TYR A 92 -16.93 -4.63 -6.94
N GLY A 93 -18.14 -4.31 -6.48
CA GLY A 93 -18.42 -3.11 -5.69
C GLY A 93 -19.80 -3.16 -5.04
N TYR A 94 -20.08 -2.25 -4.12
CA TYR A 94 -21.40 -2.15 -3.49
C TYR A 94 -22.37 -1.45 -4.45
N THR A 95 -23.42 -2.16 -4.90
CA THR A 95 -24.58 -1.51 -5.50
C THR A 95 -25.35 -0.81 -4.39
N ALA A 96 -25.62 0.48 -4.55
CA ALA A 96 -26.36 1.27 -3.57
C ALA A 96 -27.86 0.98 -3.71
N ASP A 97 -28.30 -0.25 -3.42
CA ASP A 97 -29.72 -0.56 -3.38
C ASP A 97 -30.16 -0.86 -1.95
N SER A 98 -31.00 0.05 -1.46
CA SER A 98 -31.85 -0.09 -0.29
C SER A 98 -32.52 -1.46 -0.26
N GLY A 99 -32.18 -2.26 0.76
CA GLY A 99 -32.98 -3.41 1.19
C GLY A 99 -32.80 -4.69 0.37
N GLY A 100 -31.66 -5.34 0.51
CA GLY A 100 -31.47 -6.72 0.07
C GLY A 100 -30.00 -7.05 -0.09
N VAL A 101 -29.43 -7.81 0.85
CA VAL A 101 -28.05 -8.30 0.76
C VAL A 101 -28.02 -9.33 -0.37
N ALA A 102 -27.62 -8.92 -1.57
CA ALA A 102 -27.24 -9.87 -2.61
C ALA A 102 -25.94 -10.55 -2.15
N GLU A 103 -26.05 -11.81 -1.74
CA GLU A 103 -24.89 -12.63 -1.41
C GLU A 103 -24.06 -12.85 -2.68
N PRO A 104 -22.74 -12.59 -2.66
CA PRO A 104 -21.91 -12.85 -3.82
C PRO A 104 -21.93 -14.35 -4.17
N PRO A 105 -21.84 -14.72 -5.46
CA PRO A 105 -21.80 -16.12 -5.89
C PRO A 105 -20.67 -16.86 -5.16
N ALA A 106 -20.89 -18.12 -4.78
CA ALA A 106 -20.01 -18.90 -3.90
C ALA A 106 -18.53 -18.95 -4.34
N ALA A 107 -18.25 -18.73 -5.64
CA ALA A 107 -16.91 -18.59 -6.21
C ALA A 107 -16.14 -17.33 -5.75
N CYS A 108 -16.83 -16.31 -5.24
CA CYS A 108 -16.27 -15.04 -4.74
C CYS A 108 -16.12 -15.01 -3.21
N ARG A 109 -16.18 -16.17 -2.53
CA ARG A 109 -15.83 -16.24 -1.11
C ARG A 109 -14.31 -16.19 -0.99
N PRO A 110 -13.71 -15.15 -0.38
CA PRO A 110 -12.27 -15.04 -0.32
C PRO A 110 -11.73 -16.13 0.61
N ARG A 111 -11.04 -17.14 0.05
CA ARG A 111 -10.01 -17.86 0.83
C ARG A 111 -8.91 -16.83 1.07
N TYR A 112 -8.94 -16.23 2.25
CA TYR A 112 -7.86 -15.37 2.74
C TYR A 112 -6.55 -16.19 2.66
N TYR A 113 -5.67 -15.81 1.72
CA TYR A 113 -4.53 -16.62 1.25
C TYR A 113 -3.59 -17.05 2.38
N PRO A 114 -3.09 -18.29 2.32
CA PRO A 114 -1.65 -18.43 2.15
C PRO A 114 -1.27 -19.55 1.15
N GLY A 115 -0.50 -19.22 0.11
CA GLY A 115 0.40 -20.17 -0.55
C GLY A 115 -0.18 -21.35 -1.37
N ALA A 116 -1.22 -21.15 -2.19
CA ALA A 116 -1.66 -22.19 -3.14
C ALA A 116 -1.25 -21.83 -4.57
N PHE A 117 -0.05 -22.25 -4.94
CA PHE A 117 0.25 -22.63 -6.32
C PHE A 117 -0.56 -23.89 -6.64
N CYS A 118 -1.43 -23.84 -7.64
CA CYS A 118 -1.79 -25.01 -8.43
C CYS A 118 -1.68 -24.64 -9.91
N MET A 119 -0.46 -24.75 -10.45
CA MET A 119 -0.33 -25.29 -11.80
C MET A 119 -0.94 -26.69 -11.82
N GLN A 120 -1.84 -26.92 -12.77
CA GLN A 120 -1.94 -28.08 -13.67
C GLN A 120 -3.34 -27.99 -14.32
N SER A 121 -3.49 -27.60 -15.59
CA SER A 121 -3.16 -28.30 -16.85
C SER A 121 -4.10 -29.47 -17.17
N GLY A 122 -4.70 -29.45 -18.37
CA GLY A 122 -5.44 -30.56 -19.01
C GLY A 122 -6.86 -30.74 -18.46
N ASP A 123 -7.91 -31.05 -19.22
CA ASP A 123 -8.03 -31.68 -20.55
C ASP A 123 -9.35 -31.17 -21.19
N GLU A 124 -9.38 -30.70 -22.44
CA GLU A 124 -9.61 -31.46 -23.69
C GLU A 124 -10.98 -32.17 -23.78
N ASP A 125 -11.81 -31.66 -24.72
CA ASP A 125 -12.86 -32.25 -25.57
C ASP A 125 -13.68 -33.49 -25.10
N ASP A 126 -15.02 -33.33 -25.03
CA ASP A 126 -16.03 -34.01 -25.90
C ASP A 126 -17.42 -33.33 -25.72
#